data_AF-A0A3M1Q7D0-F1
#
_entry.id   AF-A0A3M1Q7D0-F1
#
_cell.length_a   1.000
_cell.length_b   1.000
_cell.length_c   1.000
_cell.angle_alpha   90.00
_cell.angle_beta   90.00
_cell.angle_gamma   90.00
#
_symmetry.space_group_name_H-M   'P 1'
#
loop_
_entity.id
_entity.type
_entity.pdbx_description
1 polymer ?
#
loop_
_entity_poly.entity_id
_entity_poly.type
_entity_poly.pdbx_seq_one_letter_code
_entity_poly.pdbx_strand_id
1 'polypeptide(L)'
;MRKEMTFWRFYIAPGDDLLWRYAQGRASVMEMRSVAFAVRRYRHVRVMVSQVREQLPTYLAAEAASLEEEVPARLRDLVDLARRRLAGEPSENGSGARH
;
A
#
# COMPACT_ATOMS: atom_id res chain seq x y z
N MET A 1 -6.17 27.34 18.08
CA MET A 1 -4.95 27.01 17.31
C MET A 1 -3.84 26.32 18.12
N ARG A 2 -3.28 26.87 19.21
CA ARG A 2 -2.18 26.19 19.95
C ARG A 2 -2.53 24.83 20.58
N LYS A 3 -3.76 24.62 21.08
CA LYS A 3 -4.20 23.34 21.67
C LYS A 3 -4.49 22.24 20.62
N GLU A 4 -4.87 22.62 19.40
CA GLU A 4 -5.10 21.65 18.32
C GLU A 4 -3.78 21.05 17.82
N MET A 5 -2.73 21.87 17.62
CA MET A 5 -1.41 21.37 17.21
C MET A 5 -0.83 20.33 18.17
N THR A 6 -1.07 20.46 19.47
CA THR A 6 -0.60 19.48 20.47
C THR A 6 -1.38 18.16 20.37
N PHE A 7 -2.68 18.19 20.09
CA PHE A 7 -3.49 16.97 19.93
C PHE A 7 -3.01 16.12 18.75
N TRP A 8 -2.72 16.76 17.61
CA TRP A 8 -2.16 16.10 16.43
C TRP A 8 -0.79 15.48 16.71
N ARG A 9 0.09 16.19 17.40
CA ARG A 9 1.45 15.71 17.67
C ARG A 9 1.52 14.51 18.62
N PHE A 10 0.49 14.26 19.44
CA PHE A 10 0.47 13.19 20.44
C PHE A 10 -0.44 12.01 20.12
N TYR A 11 -1.53 12.18 19.35
CA TYR A 11 -2.53 11.12 19.13
C TYR A 11 -2.63 10.59 17.70
N ILE A 12 -2.16 11.36 16.73
CA ILE A 12 -2.19 10.99 15.31
C ILE A 12 -0.89 11.54 14.75
N ALA A 13 0.22 10.80 14.83
CA ALA A 13 1.46 11.19 14.14
C ALA A 13 1.06 11.64 12.72
N PRO A 14 1.16 12.94 12.40
CA PRO A 14 0.44 13.49 11.26
C PRO A 14 1.29 13.20 10.03
N GLY A 15 1.17 11.96 9.55
CA GLY A 15 1.46 11.61 8.19
C GLY A 15 0.14 11.38 7.49
N ASP A 16 0.03 11.87 6.25
CA ASP A 16 -1.06 11.54 5.33
C ASP A 16 -1.33 10.03 5.28
N ASP A 17 -0.29 9.23 5.54
CA ASP A 17 -0.31 7.78 5.66
C ASP A 17 -1.35 7.22 6.65
N LEU A 18 -1.55 7.81 7.83
CA LEU A 18 -2.50 7.23 8.81
C LEU A 18 -3.96 7.42 8.37
N LEU A 19 -4.30 8.56 7.77
CA LEU A 19 -5.63 8.78 7.21
C LEU A 19 -5.87 7.90 5.98
N TRP A 20 -4.84 7.69 5.16
CA TRP A 20 -4.86 6.73 4.05
C TRP A 20 -5.08 5.30 4.52
N ARG A 21 -4.29 4.80 5.48
CA ARG A 21 -4.45 3.47 6.07
C ARG A 21 -5.82 3.31 6.73
N TYR A 22 -6.32 4.34 7.41
CA TYR A 22 -7.68 4.34 7.96
C TYR A 22 -8.76 4.25 6.87
N ALA A 23 -8.65 5.05 5.81
CA ALA A 23 -9.61 5.04 4.70
C ALA A 23 -9.60 3.71 3.95
N GLN A 24 -8.44 3.05 3.84
CA GLN A 24 -8.26 1.71 3.26
C GLN A 24 -8.67 0.58 4.20
N GLY A 25 -8.98 0.85 5.47
CA GLY A 25 -9.24 -0.19 6.48
C GLY A 25 -8.01 -1.02 6.87
N ARG A 26 -6.79 -0.51 6.62
CA ARG A 26 -5.50 -1.17 6.90
C ARG A 26 -4.81 -0.67 8.18
N ALA A 27 -5.43 0.27 8.90
CA ALA A 27 -4.92 0.72 10.18
C ALA A 27 -5.19 -0.32 11.28
N SER A 28 -4.34 -0.37 12.31
CA SER A 28 -4.54 -1.22 13.47
C SER A 28 -5.84 -0.86 14.22
N VAL A 29 -6.38 -1.78 15.02
CA VAL A 29 -7.62 -1.56 15.79
C VAL A 29 -7.53 -0.30 16.67
N MET A 30 -6.36 -0.05 17.27
CA MET A 30 -6.14 1.11 18.15
C MET A 30 -6.12 2.42 17.34
N GLU A 31 -5.47 2.42 16.19
CA GLU A 31 -5.46 3.55 15.24
C GLU A 31 -6.87 3.84 14.70
N MET A 32 -7.61 2.80 14.30
CA MET A 32 -8.99 2.91 13.81
C MET A 32 -9.91 3.58 14.84
N ARG A 33 -9.81 3.18 16.11
CA ARG A 33 -10.58 3.79 17.20
C ARG A 33 -10.20 5.26 17.42
N SER A 34 -8.91 5.58 17.35
CA SER A 34 -8.40 6.93 17.55
C SER A 34 -8.87 7.89 16.45
N VAL A 35 -8.77 7.48 15.19
CA VAL A 35 -9.26 8.26 14.04
C VAL A 35 -10.77 8.37 14.06
N ALA A 36 -11.51 7.28 14.35
CA ALA A 36 -12.96 7.32 14.45
C ALA A 36 -13.45 8.29 15.55
N PHE A 37 -12.76 8.33 16.69
CA PHE A 37 -13.02 9.32 17.73
C PHE A 37 -12.78 10.76 17.22
N ALA A 38 -11.67 10.99 16.52
CA ALA A 38 -11.35 12.30 15.96
C ALA A 38 -12.38 12.74 14.89
N VAL A 39 -12.81 11.85 14.00
CA VAL A 39 -13.85 12.12 12.97
C VAL A 39 -15.20 12.52 13.59
N ARG A 40 -15.57 11.90 14.71
CA ARG A 40 -16.79 12.25 15.45
C ARG A 40 -16.69 13.63 16.07
N ARG A 41 -15.54 13.96 16.67
CA ARG A 41 -15.35 15.18 17.47
C ARG A 41 -14.96 16.41 16.64
N TYR A 42 -14.25 16.24 15.54
CA TYR A 42 -13.63 17.33 14.81
C TYR A 42 -14.08 17.35 13.34
N ARG A 43 -14.76 18.44 12.95
CA ARG A 43 -15.29 18.62 11.58
C ARG A 43 -14.20 18.56 10.51
N HIS A 44 -13.05 19.19 10.75
CA HIS A 44 -11.95 19.22 9.78
C HIS A 44 -11.40 17.80 9.50
N VAL A 45 -11.34 16.94 10.50
CA VAL A 45 -10.90 15.53 10.34
C VAL A 45 -11.88 14.73 9.51
N ARG A 46 -13.18 14.96 9.72
CA ARG A 46 -14.22 14.35 8.90
C ARG A 46 -14.09 14.75 7.43
N VAL A 47 -13.81 16.02 7.16
CA VAL A 47 -13.58 16.52 5.79
C VAL A 47 -12.35 15.86 5.18
N MET A 48 -11.22 15.83 5.89
CA MET A 48 -9.99 15.18 5.39
C MET A 48 -10.22 13.69 5.08
N VAL A 49 -10.89 12.94 5.96
CA VAL A 49 -11.22 11.52 5.71
C VAL A 49 -12.14 11.36 4.50
N SER A 50 -13.11 12.27 4.29
CA SER A 50 -13.96 12.24 3.09
C SER A 50 -13.14 12.43 1.81
N GLN A 51 -12.26 13.43 1.80
CA GLN A 51 -11.39 13.72 0.66
C GLN A 51 -10.48 12.54 0.32
N VAL A 52 -9.89 11.90 1.33
CA VAL A 52 -9.06 10.70 1.12
C VAL A 52 -9.90 9.55 0.55
N ARG A 53 -11.13 9.34 1.05
CA ARG A 53 -12.03 8.30 0.54
C ARG A 53 -12.50 8.55 -0.88
N GLU A 54 -12.67 9.81 -1.28
CA GLU A 54 -13.00 10.20 -2.65
C GLU A 54 -11.83 9.93 -3.61
N GLN A 55 -10.59 10.12 -3.16
CA GLN A 55 -9.38 9.86 -3.95
C GLN A 55 -8.99 8.37 -4.01
N LEU A 56 -9.43 7.58 -3.03
CA LEU A 56 -9.03 6.19 -2.88
C LEU A 56 -9.34 5.30 -4.09
N PRO A 57 -10.53 5.36 -4.73
CA PRO A 57 -10.82 4.57 -5.92
C PRO A 57 -9.86 4.86 -7.08
N THR A 58 -9.50 6.12 -7.30
CA THR A 58 -8.56 6.51 -8.37
C THR A 58 -7.16 5.96 -8.10
N TYR A 59 -6.69 6.04 -6.86
CA TYR A 59 -5.39 5.50 -6.48
C TYR A 59 -5.35 3.97 -6.57
N LEU A 60 -6.39 3.29 -6.06
CA LEU A 60 -6.50 1.84 -6.16
C LEU A 60 -6.65 1.36 -7.60
N ALA A 61 -7.34 2.11 -8.46
CA ALA A 61 -7.43 1.79 -9.88
C ALA A 61 -6.07 1.91 -10.58
N ALA A 62 -5.26 2.92 -10.22
CA ALA A 62 -3.91 3.08 -10.74
C ALA A 62 -2.97 1.95 -10.28
N GLU A 63 -3.02 1.57 -8.99
CA GLU A 63 -2.28 0.41 -8.47
C GLU A 63 -2.74 -0.89 -9.13
N ALA A 64 -4.06 -1.10 -9.27
CA ALA A 64 -4.61 -2.29 -9.90
C ALA A 64 -4.20 -2.40 -11.37
N ALA A 65 -4.25 -1.30 -12.13
CA ALA A 65 -3.81 -1.29 -13.53
C ALA A 65 -2.31 -1.63 -13.66
N SER A 66 -1.47 -1.09 -12.78
CA SER A 66 -0.04 -1.44 -12.73
C SER A 66 0.18 -2.92 -12.39
N LEU A 67 -0.58 -3.47 -11.44
CA LEU A 67 -0.51 -4.89 -11.08
C LEU A 67 -1.07 -5.81 -12.19
N GLU A 68 -2.11 -5.40 -12.89
CA GLU A 68 -2.68 -6.10 -14.04
C GLU A 68 -1.68 -6.22 -15.20
N GLU A 69 -0.73 -5.29 -15.31
CA GLU A 69 0.35 -5.37 -16.30
C GLU A 69 1.54 -6.20 -15.79
N GLU A 70 1.98 -5.95 -14.55
CA GLU A 70 3.18 -6.58 -13.98
C GLU A 70 2.99 -8.06 -13.61
N VAL A 71 1.83 -8.43 -13.05
CA VAL A 71 1.58 -9.80 -12.57
C VAL A 71 1.57 -10.80 -13.73
N PRO A 72 0.87 -10.56 -14.86
CA PRO A 72 0.92 -11.47 -15.99
C PRO A 72 2.33 -11.59 -16.60
N ALA A 73 3.10 -10.52 -16.64
CA ALA A 73 4.48 -10.57 -17.13
C ALA A 73 5.36 -11.49 -16.26
N ARG A 74 5.35 -11.28 -14.94
CA ARG A 74 6.11 -12.12 -14.00
C ARG A 74 5.64 -13.58 -14.01
N LEU A 75 4.33 -13.82 -14.14
CA LEU A 75 3.80 -15.18 -14.25
C LEU A 75 4.24 -15.87 -15.54
N ARG A 76 4.29 -15.15 -16.67
CA ARG A 76 4.83 -15.69 -17.94
C ARG A 76 6.31 -16.04 -17.80
N ASP A 77 7.11 -15.14 -17.22
CA ASP A 77 8.55 -15.38 -17.01
C ASP A 77 8.79 -16.62 -16.14
N LEU A 78 7.99 -16.82 -15.10
CA LEU A 78 8.06 -18.02 -14.24
C LEU A 78 7.65 -19.30 -14.98
N VAL A 79 6.61 -19.24 -15.81
CA VAL A 79 6.18 -20.37 -16.64
C VAL A 79 7.25 -20.73 -17.68
N ASP A 80 7.85 -19.74 -18.32
CA ASP A 80 8.91 -19.96 -19.31
C ASP A 80 10.18 -20.50 -18.65
N LEU A 81 10.56 -19.99 -17.48
CA LEU A 81 11.66 -20.55 -16.68
C LEU A 81 11.39 -22.01 -16.30
N ALA A 82 10.17 -22.34 -15.87
CA ALA A 82 9.78 -23.71 -15.54
C ALA A 82 9.83 -24.62 -16.77
N ARG A 83 9.37 -24.15 -17.93
CA ARG A 83 9.46 -24.88 -19.20
C ARG A 83 10.90 -25.16 -19.61
N ARG A 84 11.81 -24.18 -19.55
CA ARG A 84 13.23 -24.38 -19.88
C ARG A 84 13.91 -25.39 -18.96
N ARG A 85 13.60 -25.33 -17.65
CA ARG A 85 14.10 -26.31 -16.68
C ARG A 85 13.59 -27.73 -16.96
N LEU A 86 12.31 -27.88 -17.32
CA LEU A 86 11.73 -29.18 -17.70
C LEU A 86 12.27 -29.69 -19.04
N ALA A 87 12.59 -28.80 -19.97
CA ALA A 87 13.22 -29.13 -21.26
C ALA A 87 14.71 -29.51 -21.13
N GLY A 88 15.29 -29.39 -19.93
CA GLY A 88 16.69 -29.73 -19.67
C GLY A 88 17.68 -28.68 -20.17
N GLU A 89 17.25 -27.44 -20.41
CA GLU A 89 18.17 -26.36 -20.79
C GLU A 89 19.10 -26.01 -19.61
N PRO A 90 20.42 -25.95 -19.83
CA PRO A 90 21.36 -25.62 -18.77
C PRO A 90 21.13 -24.18 -18.30
N SER A 91 20.93 -24.01 -16.99
CA SER A 91 20.83 -22.68 -16.38
C SER A 91 22.15 -21.93 -16.56
N GLU A 92 22.11 -20.74 -17.16
CA GLU A 92 23.28 -19.88 -17.39
C GLU A 92 24.03 -19.44 -16.12
N ASN A 93 23.58 -19.86 -14.93
CA ASN A 93 24.29 -19.63 -13.67
C ASN A 93 25.52 -20.55 -13.47
N GLY A 94 25.86 -21.38 -14.46
CA GLY A 94 27.03 -22.26 -14.47
C GLY A 94 28.24 -21.69 -15.22
N SER A 95 28.51 -20.38 -15.12
CA SER A 95 29.76 -19.80 -15.62
C SER A 95 30.64 -19.38 -14.45
N GLY A 96 31.68 -20.17 -14.19
CA GLY A 96 32.82 -19.71 -13.36
C GLY A 96 33.25 -20.62 -12.21
N ALA A 97 33.66 -21.85 -12.52
CA ALA A 97 34.71 -22.52 -11.74
C ALA A 97 35.52 -23.43 -12.65
N ARG A 98 36.29 -22.80 -13.55
CA ARG A 98 37.54 -23.41 -14.02
C ARG A 98 38.56 -23.19 -12.90
N HIS A 99 39.05 -24.28 -12.31
CA HIS A 99 40.47 -24.60 -12.12
C HIS A 99 40.63 -25.75 -11.13
#